data_AF-A0A8C3F6X7-F1
#
_entry.id   AF-A0A8C3F6X7-F1
#
_cell.length_a   1.000
_cell.length_b   1.000
_cell.length_c   1.000
_cell.angle_alpha   90.00
_cell.angle_beta   90.00
_cell.angle_gamma   90.00
#
_symmetry.space_group_name_H-M   'P 1'
#
loop_
_entity.id
_entity.type
_entity.pdbx_description
1 polymer ?
#
loop_
_entity_poly.entity_id
_entity_poly.type
_entity_poly.pdbx_seq_one_letter_code
_entity_poly.pdbx_strand_id
1 'polypeptide(L)'
;MPEGPELHLASCYINTVCAGLIFSGKVEKSEVSKNPEVLFESDAYLISATSRGKEIKLTLTPLKEEKNLLPGRGRDREGLSQNGLQQPMDLVFRFGMSGSFKLASGAELPKHAHLRFYTKESPHRALCFVDIRRFGRWEVHGTWQLDRGPCVMLEYEKFRSGCCLGGGSSP
;
A
#
# COMPACT_ATOMS: atom_id res chain seq x y z
N MET A 1 14.63 -11.20 10.19
CA MET A 1 14.87 -10.22 9.12
C MET A 1 14.30 -10.85 7.87
N PRO A 2 13.30 -10.22 7.23
CA PRO A 2 12.54 -10.83 6.17
C PRO A 2 13.33 -10.79 4.87
N GLU A 3 13.21 -11.87 4.13
CA GLU A 3 13.87 -12.08 2.84
C GLU A 3 12.84 -11.99 1.70
N GLY A 4 13.32 -11.94 0.46
CA GLY A 4 12.45 -11.78 -0.71
C GLY A 4 11.20 -12.67 -0.74
N PRO A 5 11.30 -13.99 -0.48
CA PRO A 5 10.15 -14.88 -0.44
C PRO A 5 9.07 -14.47 0.57
N GLU A 6 9.45 -13.99 1.75
CA GLU A 6 8.50 -13.57 2.78
C GLU A 6 7.70 -12.33 2.35
N LEU A 7 8.36 -11.36 1.72
CA LEU A 7 7.70 -10.17 1.18
C LEU A 7 6.78 -10.53 0.01
N HIS A 8 7.19 -11.48 -0.82
CA HIS A 8 6.36 -11.97 -1.92
C HIS A 8 5.10 -12.67 -1.40
N LEU A 9 5.23 -13.60 -0.45
CA LEU A 9 4.10 -14.25 0.20
C LEU A 9 3.19 -13.24 0.90
N ALA A 10 3.74 -12.22 1.54
CA ALA A 10 2.94 -11.14 2.14
C ALA A 10 2.16 -10.36 1.07
N SER A 11 2.76 -10.08 -0.10
CA SER A 11 2.04 -9.42 -1.20
C SER A 11 0.91 -10.28 -1.77
N CYS A 12 1.15 -11.58 -1.96
CA CYS A 12 0.12 -12.54 -2.37
C CYS A 12 -1.00 -12.63 -1.33
N TYR A 13 -0.64 -12.70 -0.04
CA TYR A 13 -1.60 -12.71 1.06
C TYR A 13 -2.50 -11.48 1.00
N ILE A 14 -1.94 -10.27 0.92
CA ILE A 14 -2.71 -9.02 0.85
C ILE A 14 -3.66 -9.04 -0.33
N ASN A 15 -3.16 -9.36 -1.53
CA ASN A 15 -4.02 -9.43 -2.73
C ASN A 15 -5.14 -10.45 -2.58
N THR A 16 -4.88 -11.59 -1.93
CA THR A 16 -5.88 -12.64 -1.71
C THR A 16 -6.93 -12.20 -0.69
N VAL A 17 -6.52 -11.63 0.44
CA VAL A 17 -7.47 -11.25 1.50
C VAL A 17 -8.21 -9.95 1.19
N CYS A 18 -7.61 -9.06 0.39
CA CYS A 18 -8.25 -7.83 -0.08
C CYS A 18 -9.05 -8.05 -1.37
N ALA A 19 -8.98 -9.22 -2.01
CA ALA A 19 -9.78 -9.53 -3.19
C ALA A 19 -11.27 -9.41 -2.87
N GLY A 20 -11.96 -8.54 -3.60
CA GLY A 20 -13.38 -8.27 -3.41
C GLY A 20 -13.73 -7.38 -2.21
N LEU A 21 -12.76 -6.93 -1.41
CA LEU A 21 -13.00 -6.00 -0.31
C LEU A 21 -12.89 -4.54 -0.79
N ILE A 22 -13.87 -3.73 -0.41
CA ILE A 22 -13.85 -2.28 -0.62
C ILE A 22 -13.46 -1.61 0.69
N PHE A 23 -12.47 -0.73 0.64
CA PHE A 23 -12.01 0.10 1.75
C PHE A 23 -12.60 1.50 1.66
N SER A 24 -12.74 2.17 2.80
CA SER A 24 -13.31 3.53 2.85
C SER A 24 -12.75 4.35 3.99
N GLY A 25 -12.84 5.67 3.86
CA GLY A 25 -12.37 6.65 4.84
C GLY A 25 -10.86 6.87 4.76
N LYS A 26 -10.33 7.41 5.85
CA LYS A 26 -8.91 7.76 5.98
C LYS A 26 -8.04 6.58 6.40
N VAL A 27 -6.76 6.63 6.05
CA VAL A 27 -5.74 5.71 6.59
C VAL A 27 -5.34 6.15 7.99
N GLU A 28 -5.44 5.26 8.97
CA GLU A 28 -5.09 5.59 10.35
C GLU A 28 -3.69 5.12 10.72
N LYS A 29 -2.89 6.05 11.26
CA LYS A 29 -1.59 5.76 11.87
C LYS A 29 -1.71 5.75 13.39
N SER A 30 -0.99 4.84 14.05
CA SER A 30 -0.81 4.92 15.51
C SER A 30 0.06 6.12 15.89
N GLU A 31 -0.24 6.78 17.01
CA GLU A 31 0.56 7.89 17.55
C GLU A 31 2.01 7.51 17.86
N VAL A 32 2.23 6.26 18.30
CA VAL A 32 3.55 5.75 18.70
C VAL A 32 4.50 5.52 17.51
N SER A 33 3.98 5.46 16.28
CA SER A 33 4.81 5.26 15.08
C SER A 33 5.49 6.55 14.64
N LYS A 34 6.82 6.48 14.44
CA LYS A 34 7.66 7.57 13.93
C LYS A 34 7.69 7.66 12.39
N ASN A 35 6.95 6.79 11.70
CA ASN A 35 6.84 6.81 10.25
C ASN A 35 5.88 7.93 9.78
N PRO A 36 5.98 8.37 8.51
CA PRO A 36 5.17 9.47 7.99
C PRO A 36 3.67 9.15 8.06
N GLU A 37 2.86 10.20 8.18
CA GLU A 37 1.41 10.10 8.05
C GLU A 37 1.00 9.84 6.61
N VAL A 38 -0.06 9.07 6.44
CA VAL A 38 -0.64 8.75 5.13
C VAL A 38 -1.88 9.59 4.95
N LEU A 39 -1.72 10.73 4.29
CA LEU A 39 -2.81 11.67 4.00
C LEU A 39 -3.64 11.19 2.80
N PHE A 40 -4.34 10.08 2.99
CA PHE A 40 -5.25 9.51 1.99
C PHE A 40 -6.63 9.31 2.60
N GLU A 41 -7.65 9.79 1.90
CA GLU A 41 -9.05 9.66 2.27
C GLU A 41 -9.88 9.43 1.01
N SER A 42 -10.76 8.43 1.03
CA SER A 42 -11.63 8.14 -0.10
C SER A 42 -12.85 7.35 0.36
N ASP A 43 -14.03 7.65 -0.21
CA ASP A 43 -15.29 6.98 0.12
C ASP A 43 -15.31 5.49 -0.27
N ALA A 44 -14.51 5.12 -1.28
CA ALA A 44 -14.36 3.76 -1.75
C ALA A 44 -13.02 3.60 -2.48
N TYR A 45 -12.19 2.64 -2.06
CA TYR A 45 -10.92 2.34 -2.70
C TYR A 45 -10.56 0.86 -2.58
N LEU A 46 -9.73 0.40 -3.50
CA LEU A 46 -9.14 -0.94 -3.51
C LEU A 46 -7.69 -0.87 -3.05
N ILE A 47 -7.22 -1.97 -2.47
CA ILE A 47 -5.82 -2.14 -2.06
C ILE A 47 -5.24 -3.31 -2.85
N SER A 48 -4.13 -3.05 -3.52
CA SER A 48 -3.32 -4.09 -4.16
C SER A 48 -1.88 -4.00 -3.68
N ALA A 49 -1.17 -5.13 -3.68
CA ALA A 49 0.20 -5.26 -3.24
C ALA A 49 1.09 -5.83 -4.35
N THR A 50 2.31 -5.33 -4.44
CA THR A 50 3.37 -5.90 -5.26
C THR A 50 4.64 -6.02 -4.42
N SER A 51 5.45 -7.04 -4.64
CA SER A 51 6.73 -7.22 -3.95
C SER A 51 7.89 -7.04 -4.92
N ARG A 52 8.98 -6.41 -4.49
CA ARG A 52 10.24 -6.37 -5.24
C ARG A 52 11.42 -6.49 -4.27
N GLY A 53 12.11 -7.62 -4.31
CA GLY A 53 13.21 -7.89 -3.37
C GLY A 53 12.73 -7.87 -1.93
N LYS A 54 13.34 -7.04 -1.07
CA LYS A 54 12.97 -6.92 0.36
C LYS A 54 11.98 -5.79 0.64
N GLU A 55 11.22 -5.40 -0.37
CA GLU A 55 10.25 -4.30 -0.32
C GLU A 55 8.90 -4.77 -0.83
N ILE A 56 7.85 -4.17 -0.28
CA ILE A 56 6.47 -4.37 -0.73
C ILE A 56 5.83 -3.01 -0.97
N LYS A 57 5.17 -2.85 -2.11
CA LYS A 57 4.44 -1.64 -2.47
C LYS A 57 2.95 -1.91 -2.43
N LEU A 58 2.24 -1.18 -1.58
CA LEU A 58 0.79 -1.11 -1.59
C LEU A 58 0.34 0.05 -2.48
N THR A 59 -0.67 -0.20 -3.29
CA THR A 59 -1.31 0.82 -4.13
C THR A 59 -2.77 0.94 -3.68
N LEU A 60 -3.15 2.13 -3.24
CA LEU A 60 -4.50 2.51 -2.88
C LEU A 60 -5.16 3.13 -4.12
N THR A 61 -6.13 2.44 -4.70
CA THR A 61 -6.81 2.88 -5.93
C THR A 61 -8.23 3.32 -5.61
N PRO A 62 -8.54 4.62 -5.61
CA PRO A 62 -9.90 5.10 -5.38
C PRO A 62 -10.82 4.65 -6.51
N LEU A 63 -12.01 4.19 -6.15
CA LEU A 63 -13.07 3.82 -7.07
C LEU A 63 -13.84 5.09 -7.44
N LYS A 64 -13.94 5.38 -8.74
CA LYS A 64 -14.89 6.39 -9.22
C LYS A 64 -16.29 5.84 -9.00
N GLU A 65 -17.11 6.51 -8.20
CA GLU A 65 -18.55 6.36 -8.35
C GLU A 65 -18.94 7.01 -9.68
N GLU A 66 -19.14 6.20 -10.73
CA GLU A 66 -19.92 6.64 -11.88
C GLU A 66 -21.36 6.88 -11.40
N LYS A 67 -21.63 8.09 -10.91
CA LYS A 67 -23.00 8.60 -10.90
C LYS A 67 -23.46 8.69 -12.35
N ASN A 68 -24.23 7.67 -12.77
CA ASN A 68 -24.90 7.60 -14.05
C ASN A 68 -25.59 8.94 -14.43
N LEU A 69 -25.15 9.49 -15.56
CA LEU A 69 -25.93 10.07 -16.67
C LEU A 69 -27.10 11.03 -16.35
N LEU A 70 -26.88 12.33 -16.60
CA LEU A 70 -27.77 13.17 -17.41
C LEU A 70 -26.93 14.22 -18.18
N PRO A 71 -26.91 14.24 -19.53
CA PRO A 71 -26.39 15.37 -20.29
C PRO A 71 -27.53 16.40 -20.40
N GLY A 72 -27.63 17.30 -19.43
CA GLY A 72 -28.76 18.23 -19.38
C GLY A 72 -28.44 19.54 -18.69
N ARG A 73 -28.21 20.58 -19.51
CA ARG A 73 -28.39 22.01 -19.22
C ARG A 73 -27.52 22.66 -18.13
N GLY A 74 -26.59 23.49 -18.61
CA GLY A 74 -26.67 24.94 -18.42
C GLY A 74 -26.33 25.52 -17.03
N ARG A 75 -25.24 26.29 -17.01
CA ARG A 75 -25.00 27.55 -16.27
C ARG A 75 -25.09 27.55 -14.73
N ASP A 76 -23.97 27.99 -14.18
CA ASP A 76 -23.84 28.93 -13.06
C ASP A 76 -24.42 28.48 -11.72
N ARG A 77 -23.58 27.82 -10.91
CA ARG A 77 -23.59 27.94 -9.44
C ARG A 77 -22.25 27.49 -8.87
N GLU A 78 -21.43 28.48 -8.51
CA GLU A 78 -20.36 28.35 -7.53
C GLU A 78 -20.98 27.83 -6.22
N GLY A 79 -20.69 26.57 -5.89
CA GLY A 79 -21.14 25.90 -4.69
C GLY A 79 -20.19 24.73 -4.43
N LEU A 80 -19.51 24.77 -3.29
CA LEU A 80 -18.44 23.86 -2.92
C LEU A 80 -18.90 22.40 -2.94
N SER A 81 -18.35 21.61 -3.87
CA SER A 81 -18.20 20.17 -3.69
C SER A 81 -16.82 19.79 -4.20
N GLN A 82 -15.83 19.89 -3.32
CA GLN A 82 -14.45 19.46 -3.56
C GLN A 82 -14.34 17.92 -3.49
N ASN A 83 -15.19 17.17 -4.20
CA ASN A 83 -14.86 15.78 -4.52
C ASN A 83 -13.90 15.79 -5.72
N GLY A 84 -12.71 16.35 -5.49
CA GLY A 84 -11.59 16.18 -6.40
C GLY A 84 -11.29 14.70 -6.51
N LEU A 85 -11.08 14.20 -7.72
CA LEU A 85 -10.66 12.82 -7.93
C LEU A 85 -9.39 12.56 -7.11
N GLN A 86 -9.51 11.84 -6.00
CA GLN A 86 -8.37 11.33 -5.25
C GLN A 86 -7.51 10.53 -6.25
N GLN A 87 -6.22 10.83 -6.36
CA GLN A 87 -5.33 10.05 -7.22
C GLN A 87 -4.92 8.75 -6.52
N PRO A 88 -4.59 7.68 -7.27
CA PRO A 88 -4.00 6.49 -6.69
C PRO A 88 -2.75 6.84 -5.87
N MET A 89 -2.61 6.25 -4.69
CA MET A 89 -1.47 6.49 -3.81
C MET A 89 -0.66 5.20 -3.61
N ASP A 90 0.64 5.30 -3.86
CA ASP A 90 1.60 4.23 -3.60
C ASP A 90 2.28 4.40 -2.24
N LEU A 91 2.40 3.30 -1.50
CA LEU A 91 3.05 3.18 -0.21
C LEU A 91 4.09 2.06 -0.27
N VAL A 92 5.37 2.36 -0.09
CA VAL A 92 6.43 1.35 -0.09
C VAL A 92 6.81 1.01 1.35
N PHE A 93 6.68 -0.26 1.71
CA PHE A 93 6.98 -0.79 3.04
C PHE A 93 8.24 -1.65 3.04
N ARG A 94 8.95 -1.54 4.16
CA ARG A 94 10.06 -2.40 4.55
C ARG A 94 9.71 -2.99 5.91
N PHE A 95 9.65 -4.31 6.02
CA PHE A 95 9.12 -5.00 7.22
C PHE A 95 10.07 -4.95 8.44
N GLY A 96 11.35 -4.62 8.26
CA GLY A 96 12.28 -4.56 9.40
C GLY A 96 12.54 -5.96 9.97
N MET A 97 12.24 -6.20 11.26
CA MET A 97 12.40 -7.54 11.86
C MET A 97 11.10 -8.24 12.20
N SER A 98 10.01 -7.49 12.40
CA SER A 98 8.73 -8.01 12.90
C SER A 98 7.51 -7.41 12.19
N GLY A 99 7.73 -6.65 11.11
CA GLY A 99 6.66 -6.12 10.27
C GLY A 99 5.89 -7.23 9.59
N SER A 100 4.58 -7.13 9.60
CA SER A 100 3.66 -8.07 8.93
C SER A 100 2.34 -7.37 8.61
N PHE A 101 1.63 -7.87 7.61
CA PHE A 101 0.25 -7.46 7.36
C PHE A 101 -0.72 -8.51 7.90
N LYS A 102 -1.79 -8.04 8.54
CA LYS A 102 -2.86 -8.88 9.06
C LYS A 102 -4.21 -8.24 8.78
N LEU A 103 -5.14 -9.02 8.22
CA LEU A 103 -6.54 -8.63 8.20
C LEU A 103 -7.19 -9.03 9.52
N ALA A 104 -7.72 -8.06 10.26
CA ALA A 104 -8.38 -8.27 11.55
C ALA A 104 -9.83 -7.77 11.51
N SER A 105 -10.66 -8.25 12.43
CA SER A 105 -11.98 -7.64 12.69
C SER A 105 -11.79 -6.25 13.29
N GLY A 106 -12.66 -5.30 12.96
CA GLY A 106 -12.64 -3.94 13.51
C GLY A 106 -12.78 -3.91 15.04
N ALA A 107 -13.38 -4.94 15.64
CA ALA A 107 -13.50 -5.08 17.08
C ALA A 107 -12.22 -5.63 17.76
N GLU A 108 -11.36 -6.33 17.02
CA GLU A 108 -10.21 -7.07 17.56
C GLU A 108 -8.90 -6.61 16.89
N LEU A 109 -8.62 -5.31 16.97
CA LEU A 109 -7.43 -4.72 16.38
C LEU A 109 -6.14 -5.16 17.13
N PRO A 110 -5.08 -5.57 16.42
CA PRO A 110 -3.81 -5.91 17.05
C PRO A 110 -3.20 -4.71 17.78
N LYS A 111 -2.67 -4.92 18.99
CA LYS A 111 -2.07 -3.86 19.84
C LYS A 111 -0.96 -3.06 19.15
N HIS A 112 -0.18 -3.71 18.30
CA HIS A 112 0.95 -3.11 17.57
C HIS A 112 0.60 -2.80 16.11
N ALA A 113 -0.68 -2.59 15.79
CA ALA A 113 -1.14 -2.14 14.48
C ALA A 113 -0.80 -0.65 14.28
N HIS A 114 0.29 -0.39 13.58
CA HIS A 114 0.84 0.95 13.39
C HIS A 114 0.23 1.71 12.22
N LEU A 115 -0.31 1.00 11.23
CA LEU A 115 -1.05 1.55 10.12
C LEU A 115 -2.29 0.68 9.86
N ARG A 116 -3.46 1.29 9.66
CA ARG A 116 -4.75 0.59 9.56
C ARG A 116 -5.56 1.14 8.39
N PHE A 117 -6.15 0.23 7.62
CA PHE A 117 -7.07 0.51 6.51
C PHE A 117 -8.40 -0.20 6.78
N TYR A 118 -9.51 0.54 6.84
CA TYR A 118 -10.81 -0.03 7.19
C TYR A 118 -11.66 -0.34 5.96
N THR A 119 -12.38 -1.46 6.01
CA THR A 119 -13.35 -1.84 4.98
C THR A 119 -14.64 -1.04 5.12
N LYS A 120 -15.32 -0.79 4.00
CA LYS A 120 -16.65 -0.17 3.94
C LYS A 120 -17.76 -1.11 4.42
N GLU A 121 -17.56 -2.42 4.28
CA GLU A 121 -18.53 -3.45 4.58
C GLU A 121 -18.72 -3.67 6.10
N SER A 122 -19.89 -4.17 6.47
CA SER A 122 -20.22 -4.60 7.84
C SER A 122 -20.34 -6.14 7.89
N PRO A 123 -19.64 -6.83 8.82
CA PRO A 123 -18.83 -6.28 9.91
C PRO A 123 -17.52 -5.68 9.40
N HIS A 124 -17.17 -4.52 9.95
CA HIS A 124 -15.94 -3.80 9.59
C HIS A 124 -14.72 -4.67 9.85
N ARG A 125 -13.84 -4.75 8.87
CA ARG A 125 -12.51 -5.36 8.95
C ARG A 125 -11.45 -4.30 8.75
N ALA A 126 -10.25 -4.55 9.22
CA ALA A 126 -9.13 -3.65 9.08
C ALA A 126 -7.89 -4.42 8.60
N LEU A 127 -7.33 -3.99 7.47
CA LEU A 127 -5.99 -4.40 7.08
C LEU A 127 -4.99 -3.61 7.92
N CYS A 128 -4.15 -4.30 8.67
CA CYS A 128 -3.26 -3.70 9.65
C CYS A 128 -1.80 -4.04 9.32
N PHE A 129 -0.94 -3.02 9.27
CA PHE A 129 0.50 -3.22 9.36
C PHE A 129 0.91 -3.32 10.83
N VAL A 130 1.31 -4.52 11.25
CA VAL A 130 1.69 -4.83 12.62
C VAL A 130 3.20 -4.93 12.72
N ASP A 131 3.81 -4.17 13.61
CA ASP A 131 5.26 -4.24 13.84
C ASP A 131 5.63 -3.98 15.30
N ILE A 132 5.89 -5.06 16.04
CA ILE A 132 6.16 -5.00 17.48
C ILE A 132 7.48 -4.25 17.78
N ARG A 133 8.52 -4.48 16.97
CA ARG A 133 9.85 -3.87 17.18
C ARG A 133 9.98 -2.48 16.58
N ARG A 134 9.02 -2.03 15.77
CA ARG A 134 8.98 -0.69 15.14
C ARG A 134 10.21 -0.38 14.28
N PHE A 135 10.77 -1.41 13.65
CA PHE A 135 11.88 -1.27 12.69
C PHE A 135 11.39 -1.22 11.25
N GLY A 136 10.12 -1.56 11.03
CA GLY A 136 9.45 -1.38 9.77
C GLY A 136 9.30 0.09 9.43
N ARG A 137 9.52 0.40 8.15
CA ARG A 137 9.43 1.74 7.59
C ARG A 137 8.45 1.73 6.44
N TRP A 138 7.77 2.86 6.23
CA TRP A 138 7.02 3.08 5.01
C TRP A 138 7.26 4.47 4.45
N GLU A 139 7.13 4.59 3.14
CA GLU A 139 7.30 5.84 2.39
C GLU A 139 6.03 6.11 1.58
N VAL A 140 5.56 7.36 1.62
CA VAL A 140 4.34 7.81 0.93
C VAL A 140 4.73 8.38 -0.42
N HIS A 141 3.99 8.00 -1.48
CA HIS A 141 4.39 8.25 -2.87
C HIS A 141 5.78 7.69 -3.20
N GLY A 142 6.18 6.65 -2.47
CA GLY A 142 7.49 6.02 -2.63
C GLY A 142 7.58 5.26 -3.95
N THR A 143 8.77 5.27 -4.54
CA THR A 143 9.17 4.31 -5.56
C THR A 143 10.08 3.26 -4.92
N TRP A 144 10.35 2.16 -5.64
CA TRP A 144 11.34 1.18 -5.17
C TRP A 144 12.69 1.86 -4.92
N GLN A 145 13.45 1.39 -3.94
CA GLN A 145 14.77 1.98 -3.69
C GLN A 145 15.67 1.89 -4.94
N LEU A 146 16.21 3.04 -5.35
CA LEU A 146 17.05 3.16 -6.55
C LEU A 146 18.34 2.35 -6.42
N ASP A 147 18.92 2.31 -5.22
CA ASP A 147 20.16 1.58 -4.93
C ASP A 147 19.95 0.05 -4.82
N ARG A 148 18.71 -0.43 -5.00
CA ARG A 148 18.41 -1.86 -5.02
C ARG A 148 18.32 -2.39 -6.45
N GLY A 149 19.17 -3.40 -6.71
CA GLY A 149 19.15 -4.16 -7.94
C GLY A 149 17.82 -4.90 -8.18
N PRO A 150 17.66 -5.52 -9.37
CA PRO A 150 16.44 -6.23 -9.76
C PRO A 150 16.09 -7.36 -8.79
N CYS A 151 14.80 -7.68 -8.68
CA CYS A 151 14.35 -8.77 -7.82
C CYS A 151 14.83 -10.13 -8.34
N VAL A 152 15.54 -10.90 -7.50
CA VAL A 152 16.06 -12.24 -7.86
C VAL A 152 14.98 -13.25 -8.26
N MET A 153 13.75 -13.09 -7.76
CA MET A 153 12.64 -14.02 -8.02
C MET A 153 11.81 -13.63 -9.24
N LEU A 154 11.55 -12.33 -9.42
CA LEU A 154 10.61 -11.82 -10.43
C LEU A 154 11.30 -11.18 -11.64
N GLU A 155 12.58 -10.84 -11.52
CA GLU A 155 13.37 -10.15 -12.54
C GLU A 155 14.72 -10.87 -12.76
N TYR A 156 14.71 -12.20 -12.77
CA TYR A 156 15.94 -13.03 -12.82
C TYR A 156 16.89 -12.64 -13.96
N GLU A 157 16.38 -12.46 -15.18
CA GLU A 157 17.21 -12.07 -16.34
C GLU A 157 17.93 -10.73 -16.15
N LYS A 158 17.21 -9.74 -15.61
CA LYS A 158 17.79 -8.43 -15.30
C LYS A 158 18.80 -8.52 -14.17
N PHE A 159 18.48 -9.30 -13.14
CA PHE A 159 19.39 -9.55 -12.01
C PHE A 159 20.68 -10.21 -12.49
N ARG A 160 20.57 -11.29 -13.27
CA ARG A 160 21.70 -12.00 -13.89
C ARG A 160 22.55 -11.06 -14.74
N SER A 161 21.92 -10.30 -15.65
CA SER A 161 22.63 -9.37 -16.53
C SER A 161 23.33 -8.25 -15.74
N GLY A 162 22.67 -7.69 -14.73
CA GLY A 162 23.25 -6.66 -13.86
C GLY A 162 24.45 -7.17 -13.05
N CYS A 163 24.42 -8.42 -12.58
CA CYS A 163 25.57 -9.04 -11.91
C CYS A 163 26.72 -9.34 -12.87
N CYS A 164 26.43 -9.80 -14.09
CA CYS A 164 27.44 -10.15 -15.08
C CYS A 164 28.12 -8.93 -15.72
N LEU A 165 27.44 -7.78 -15.79
CA LEU A 165 27.96 -6.55 -16.39
C LEU A 165 28.69 -5.63 -15.39
N GLY A 166 28.57 -5.88 -14.09
CA GLY A 166 29.23 -5.10 -13.02
C GLY A 166 30.74 -5.38 -12.84
N GLY A 167 31.35 -6.20 -13.70
CA GLY A 167 32.77 -6.56 -13.65
C GLY A 167 33.71 -5.72 -14.50
N GLY A 168 33.24 -4.65 -15.17
CA GLY A 168 34.07 -3.92 -16.12
C GLY A 168 33.61 -2.50 -16.38
N SER A 169 33.87 -1.59 -15.45
CA SER A 169 34.12 -0.17 -15.77
C SER A 169 34.59 0.58 -14.52
N SER A 170 35.90 0.57 -14.29
CA SER A 170 36.58 1.68 -13.63
C SER A 170 37.46 2.35 -14.69
N PRO A 171 37.35 3.68 -14.92
CA PRO A 171 38.44 4.41 -15.55
C PRO A 171 39.67 4.47 -14.62
#